data_AF-A0A925ZU59-F1
#
_entry.id   AF-A0A925ZU59-F1
#
_cell.length_a   1.000
_cell.length_b   1.000
_cell.length_c   1.000
_cell.angle_alpha   90.00
_cell.angle_beta   90.00
_cell.angle_gamma   90.00
#
_symmetry.space_group_name_H-M   'P 1'
#
loop_
_entity.id
_entity.type
_entity.pdbx_description
1 polymer ?
#
loop_
_entity_poly.entity_id
_entity_poly.type
_entity_poly.pdbx_seq_one_letter_code
_entity_poly.pdbx_strand_id
1 'polypeptide(L)' 'MTLDEAIADLKSKIAAISPEAVIRVMRVGDEEARIRAYAPAEQEEAIKDATRDQ' A
#
# COMPACT_ATOMS: atom_id res chain seq x y z
N MET A 1 -3.61 -15.67 3.28
CA MET A 1 -3.02 -14.78 2.27
C MET A 1 -1.51 -14.96 2.34
N THR A 2 -0.86 -15.08 1.19
CA THR A 2 0.59 -14.99 1.07
C THR A 2 1.04 -13.53 1.17
N LEU A 3 2.33 -13.30 1.46
CA LEU A 3 2.91 -11.96 1.47
C LEU A 3 2.67 -11.21 0.15
N ASP A 4 2.76 -11.92 -0.97
CA ASP A 4 2.50 -11.39 -2.30
C ASP A 4 1.06 -10.93 -2.51
N GLU A 5 0.10 -11.73 -2.06
CA GLU A 5 -1.32 -11.38 -2.11
C GLU A 5 -1.62 -10.15 -1.23
N ALA A 6 -1.04 -10.08 -0.04
CA ALA A 6 -1.20 -8.92 0.85
C ALA A 6 -0.60 -7.64 0.24
N ILE A 7 0.58 -7.73 -0.39
CA ILE A 7 1.19 -6.61 -1.10
C ILE A 7 0.30 -6.17 -2.28
N ALA A 8 -0.24 -7.12 -3.04
CA ALA A 8 -1.10 -6.82 -4.18
C ALA A 8 -2.42 -6.14 -3.75
N ASP A 9 -3.03 -6.61 -2.66
CA ASP A 9 -4.23 -6.01 -2.07
C ASP A 9 -3.98 -4.57 -1.65
N LEU A 10 -2.92 -4.32 -0.87
CA LEU A 10 -2.56 -2.97 -0.44
C LEU A 10 -2.27 -2.03 -1.62
N LYS A 11 -1.57 -2.52 -2.66
CA LYS A 11 -1.34 -1.74 -3.89
C LYS A 11 -2.65 -1.35 -4.57
N SER A 12 -3.59 -2.29 -4.67
CA SER A 12 -4.89 -2.06 -5.30
C SER A 12 -5.70 -1.01 -4.55
N LYS A 13 -5.75 -1.10 -3.22
CA LYS A 13 -6.42 -0.13 -2.34
C LYS A 13 -5.83 1.28 -2.48
N ILE A 14 -4.50 1.39 -2.50
CA ILE A 14 -3.82 2.68 -2.69
C ILE A 14 -4.13 3.25 -4.08
N ALA A 15 -4.03 2.44 -5.14
CA ALA A 15 -4.27 2.88 -6.51
C ALA A 15 -5.74 3.28 -6.80
N ALA A 16 -6.70 2.69 -6.09
CA ALA A 16 -8.10 3.06 -6.18
C ALA A 16 -8.38 4.49 -5.65
N ILE A 17 -7.58 4.94 -4.68
CA ILE A 17 -7.70 6.28 -4.07
C ILE A 17 -6.81 7.29 -4.80
N SER A 18 -5.60 6.87 -5.14
CA SER A 18 -4.57 7.70 -5.77
C SER A 18 -3.96 6.96 -6.96
N PRO A 19 -4.54 7.11 -8.15
CA PRO A 19 -4.01 6.47 -9.37
C PRO A 19 -2.60 6.97 -9.73
N GLU A 20 -2.24 8.17 -9.29
CA GLU A 20 -0.93 8.79 -9.48
C GLU A 20 0.08 8.43 -8.38
N ALA A 21 -0.32 7.66 -7.36
CA ALA A 21 0.57 7.28 -6.29
C ALA A 21 1.72 6.40 -6.78
N VAL A 22 2.94 6.76 -6.38
CA VAL A 22 4.11 5.93 -6.59
C VAL A 22 4.25 4.99 -5.40
N ILE A 23 4.16 3.68 -5.64
CA ILE A 23 4.27 2.65 -4.60
C ILE A 23 5.61 1.95 -4.71
N ARG A 24 6.43 2.02 -3.65
CA ARG A 24 7.68 1.27 -3.51
C ARG A 24 7.50 0.13 -2.53
N VAL A 25 7.87 -1.07 -2.94
CA VAL A 25 7.86 -2.26 -2.09
C VAL A 25 9.28 -2.76 -1.93
N MET A 26 9.70 -2.95 -0.68
CA MET A 26 10.94 -3.60 -0.32
C MET A 26 10.59 -4.87 0.45
N ARG A 27 10.92 -6.05 -0.10
CA ARG A 27 10.85 -7.28 0.68
C ARG A 27 12.01 -7.30 1.68
N VAL A 28 11.69 -7.61 2.93
CA VAL A 28 12.67 -7.79 4.00
C VAL A 28 12.96 -9.28 4.22
N GLY A 29 11.98 -10.15 3.92
CA GLY A 29 12.13 -11.61 3.90
C GLY A 29 10.93 -12.29 3.23
N ASP A 30 10.78 -13.59 3.45
CA ASP A 30 9.65 -14.38 2.92
C ASP A 30 8.31 -14.02 3.57
N GLU A 31 8.33 -13.48 4.80
CA GLU A 31 7.15 -13.16 5.59
C GLU A 31 6.96 -11.65 5.84
N GLU A 32 7.93 -10.81 5.47
CA GLU A 32 7.88 -9.37 5.73
C GLU A 32 8.23 -8.53 4.50
N ALA A 33 7.43 -7.48 4.25
CA ALA A 33 7.73 -6.44 3.29
C ALA A 33 7.39 -5.06 3.85
N ARG A 34 8.16 -4.06 3.45
CA ARG A 34 7.90 -2.64 3.70
C ARG A 34 7.34 -1.99 2.45
N ILE A 35 6.22 -1.29 2.61
CA ILE A 35 5.58 -0.55 1.53
C ILE A 35 5.67 0.95 1.84
N ARG A 36 6.07 1.73 0.84
CA ARG A 36 6.02 3.20 0.88
C ARG A 36 5.16 3.69 -0.26
N ALA A 37 4.10 4.42 0.05
CA ALA A 37 3.25 5.09 -0.92
C ALA A 37 3.56 6.59 -0.91
N TYR A 38 3.78 7.15 -2.09
CA TYR A 38 3.95 8.59 -2.30
C TYR A 38 2.76 9.08 -3.10
N ALA A 39 1.91 9.89 -2.47
CA ALA A 39 0.66 10.38 -3.03
C ALA A 39 0.47 11.86 -2.67
N PRO A 40 -0.45 12.58 -3.35
CA PRO A 40 -0.88 13.92 -2.95
C PRO A 40 -1.32 13.96 -1.48
N ALA A 41 -0.98 15.04 -0.77
CA ALA A 41 -1.27 15.19 0.66
C ALA A 41 -2.78 15.08 0.98
N GLU A 42 -3.63 15.52 0.07
CA GLU A 42 -5.10 15.47 0.18
C GLU A 42 -5.64 14.03 0.24
N GLN A 43 -4.89 13.05 -0.26
CA GLN A 43 -5.27 11.65 -0.34
C GLN A 43 -4.61 10.81 0.78
N GLU A 44 -3.73 11.39 1.58
CA GLU A 44 -2.95 10.69 2.61
C GLU A 44 -3.86 10.01 3.64
N GLU A 45 -4.85 10.73 4.17
CA GLU A 45 -5.75 10.22 5.20
C GLU A 45 -6.62 9.06 4.68
N ALA A 46 -7.18 9.21 3.47
CA ALA A 46 -7.96 8.17 2.82
C ALA A 46 -7.13 6.90 2.57
N ILE A 47 -5.88 7.06 2.13
CA ILE A 47 -4.95 5.92 1.96
C ILE A 47 -4.67 5.25 3.30
N LYS A 48 -4.41 6.03 4.37
CA LYS A 48 -4.16 5.49 5.71
C LYS A 48 -5.36 4.71 6.24
N ASP A 49 -6.57 5.21 6.06
CA ASP A 49 -7.79 4.53 6.51
C ASP A 49 -8.00 3.21 5.76
N ALA A 50 -7.86 3.23 4.43
CA ALA A 50 -8.03 2.05 3.59
C ALA A 50 -6.94 0.96 3.81
N THR A 51 -5.77 1.34 4.30
CA THR A 51 -4.63 0.42 4.52
C THR A 51 -4.44 0.04 6.00
N ARG A 52 -5.31 0.53 6.90
CA ARG A 52 -5.24 0.19 8.32
C ARG A 52 -5.76 -1.23 8.56
N ASP A 53 -5.03 -2.00 9.36
CA ASP A 53 -5.48 -3.31 9.85
C ASP A 53 -6.82 -3.14 10.59
N GLN A 54 -7.82 -3.93 10.21
CA GLN A 54 -9.10 -4.04 10.93
C GLN A 54 -9.02 -5.14 11.99
#